data_AF-A0A7X9Q2Z2-F1
#
_entry.id   AF-A0A7X9Q2Z2-F1
#
_cell.length_a   1.000
_cell.length_b   1.000
_cell.length_c   1.000
_cell.angle_alpha   90.00
_cell.angle_beta   90.00
_cell.angle_gamma   90.00
#
_symmetry.space_group_name_H-M   'P 1'
#
loop_
_entity.id
_entity.type
_entity.pdbx_description
1 polymer ?
#
loop_
_entity_poly.entity_id
_entity_poly.type
_entity_poly.pdbx_seq_one_letter_code
_entity_poly.pdbx_strand_id
1 'polypeptide(L)'
;MPHDPGPSLFQSVSADYVHYPKRARRVAPAVADAVYLKWYSLAVPERAHTDAEIAAAQAFLLGEIAAGTLALAHEVGFVVQHRIATMDVFYVCSWNGNNELWETHYFHPLDSGRFEVGRHGTKFPTFCVWVLAIVHHETAAWSRYLTSARDSAARAAYCDDQLDAMVG
;
A
#
# COMPACT_ATOMS: atom_id res chain seq x y z
N MET A 1 3.03 35.59 -14.51
CA MET A 1 4.46 35.23 -14.47
C MET A 1 4.53 33.72 -14.22
N PRO A 2 5.22 32.93 -15.05
CA PRO A 2 5.54 31.56 -14.69
C PRO A 2 6.54 31.61 -13.54
N HIS A 3 6.18 31.05 -12.39
CA HIS A 3 7.09 30.88 -11.27
C HIS A 3 7.93 29.64 -11.57
N ASP A 4 9.07 29.81 -12.23
CA ASP A 4 10.08 28.75 -12.37
C ASP A 4 10.99 28.76 -11.14
N PRO A 5 10.92 27.73 -10.28
CA PRO A 5 11.77 27.62 -9.09
C PRO A 5 13.27 27.42 -9.42
N GLY A 6 13.60 27.14 -10.68
CA GLY A 6 14.99 26.94 -11.14
C GLY A 6 15.57 25.58 -10.73
N PRO A 7 16.69 25.18 -11.36
CA PRO A 7 17.24 23.83 -11.23
C PRO A 7 17.81 23.51 -9.84
N SER A 8 18.16 24.52 -9.03
CA SER A 8 18.68 24.32 -7.67
C SER A 8 17.66 23.69 -6.73
N LEU A 9 16.36 23.95 -6.93
CA LEU A 9 15.28 23.36 -6.16
C LEU A 9 14.94 21.91 -6.57
N PHE A 10 15.55 21.40 -7.65
CA PHE A 10 15.37 20.02 -8.14
C PHE A 10 16.62 19.13 -8.01
N GLN A 11 17.66 19.58 -7.30
CA GLN A 11 18.94 18.84 -7.14
C GLN A 11 18.81 17.45 -6.50
N SER A 12 17.65 17.11 -5.91
CA SER A 12 17.39 15.81 -5.29
C SER A 12 17.19 14.67 -6.29
N VAL A 13 17.01 14.96 -7.58
CA VAL A 13 16.91 13.94 -8.63
C VAL A 13 18.28 13.78 -9.30
N SER A 14 18.89 12.60 -9.12
CA SER A 14 20.18 12.28 -9.75
C SER A 14 20.09 12.35 -11.27
N ALA A 15 21.15 12.83 -11.94
CA ALA A 15 21.23 12.86 -13.40
C ALA A 15 21.16 11.45 -14.04
N ASP A 16 21.59 10.43 -13.30
CA ASP A 16 21.56 9.03 -13.74
C ASP A 16 20.25 8.32 -13.37
N TYR A 17 19.29 9.03 -12.75
CA TYR A 17 17.99 8.45 -12.42
C TYR A 17 17.16 8.24 -13.68
N VAL A 18 16.81 6.99 -13.95
CA VAL A 18 15.84 6.62 -14.97
C VAL A 18 14.56 6.16 -14.28
N HIS A 19 13.47 6.88 -14.52
CA HIS A 19 12.16 6.44 -14.07
C HIS A 19 11.69 5.23 -14.87
N TYR A 20 11.03 4.28 -14.21
CA TYR A 20 10.55 3.06 -14.83
C TYR A 20 9.23 2.63 -14.20
N PRO A 21 8.37 1.91 -14.93
CA PRO A 21 7.09 1.47 -14.39
C PRO A 21 7.22 0.21 -13.53
N LYS A 22 6.30 0.04 -12.58
CA LYS A 22 6.08 -1.19 -11.80
C LYS A 22 4.67 -1.72 -12.09
N ARG A 23 4.47 -3.03 -11.98
CA ARG A 23 3.13 -3.64 -12.02
C ARG A 23 2.52 -3.56 -10.63
N ALA A 24 1.41 -2.85 -10.49
CA ALA A 24 0.47 -3.02 -9.40
C ALA A 24 -0.48 -4.16 -9.78
N ARG A 25 -0.35 -5.30 -9.12
CA ARG A 25 -1.19 -6.49 -9.30
C ARG A 25 -2.15 -6.59 -8.12
N ARG A 26 -3.45 -6.55 -8.38
CA ARG A 26 -4.45 -6.92 -7.37
C ARG A 26 -4.33 -8.41 -7.05
N VAL A 27 -4.47 -8.76 -5.78
CA VAL A 27 -4.55 -10.14 -5.32
C VAL A 27 -5.68 -10.28 -4.31
N ALA A 28 -5.97 -11.51 -3.88
CA ALA A 28 -7.01 -11.77 -2.90
C ALA A 28 -6.80 -10.93 -1.63
N PRO A 29 -7.87 -10.40 -1.03
CA PRO A 29 -7.77 -9.59 0.20
C PRO A 29 -7.29 -10.43 1.39
N ALA A 30 -6.67 -9.77 2.36
CA ALA A 30 -6.44 -10.33 3.69
C ALA A 30 -7.65 -9.97 4.59
N VAL A 31 -8.31 -10.98 5.14
CA VAL A 31 -9.54 -10.84 5.92
C VAL A 31 -9.39 -11.54 7.27
N ALA A 32 -9.68 -10.82 8.36
CA ALA A 32 -9.72 -11.35 9.73
C ALA A 32 -10.92 -10.76 10.46
N ASP A 33 -11.85 -11.59 10.95
CA ASP A 33 -13.07 -11.19 11.66
C ASP A 33 -13.77 -9.93 11.08
N ALA A 34 -13.46 -8.75 11.63
CA ALA A 34 -14.03 -7.46 11.25
C ALA A 34 -13.10 -6.56 10.42
N VAL A 35 -11.96 -7.07 9.97
CA VAL A 35 -10.94 -6.37 9.19
C VAL A 35 -10.94 -6.88 7.76
N TYR A 36 -11.00 -5.96 6.79
CA TYR A 36 -10.91 -6.27 5.37
C TYR A 36 -9.84 -5.39 4.70
N LEU A 37 -8.75 -6.02 4.27
CA LEU A 37 -7.66 -5.34 3.59
C LEU A 37 -7.53 -5.87 2.16
N LYS A 38 -7.83 -5.03 1.17
CA LYS A 38 -7.43 -5.29 -0.22
C LYS A 38 -5.92 -5.48 -0.27
N TRP A 39 -5.41 -6.24 -1.23
CA TRP A 39 -3.97 -6.47 -1.33
C TRP A 39 -3.44 -6.17 -2.72
N TYR A 40 -2.34 -5.41 -2.75
CA TYR A 40 -1.63 -5.02 -3.95
C TYR A 40 -0.19 -5.51 -3.88
N SER A 41 0.21 -6.31 -4.87
CA SER A 41 1.59 -6.66 -5.11
C SER A 41 2.20 -5.64 -6.07
N LEU A 42 3.24 -4.91 -5.63
CA LEU A 42 3.87 -3.86 -6.42
C LEU A 42 5.35 -4.19 -6.67
N ALA A 43 5.68 -4.54 -7.90
CA ALA A 43 7.04 -4.92 -8.29
C ALA A 43 7.31 -4.63 -9.77
N VAL A 44 8.59 -4.60 -10.17
CA VAL A 44 8.92 -4.74 -11.59
C VAL A 44 8.55 -6.16 -12.05
N PRO A 45 8.11 -6.38 -13.30
CA PRO A 45 7.66 -7.69 -13.77
C PRO A 45 8.68 -8.82 -13.53
N GLU A 46 9.97 -8.53 -13.70
CA GLU A 46 11.07 -9.48 -13.56
C GLU A 46 11.32 -9.91 -12.11
N ARG A 47 10.76 -9.17 -11.15
CA ARG A 47 10.84 -9.45 -9.70
C ARG A 47 9.45 -9.52 -9.07
N ALA A 48 8.45 -9.92 -9.85
CA ALA A 48 7.10 -10.10 -9.36
C ALA A 48 7.07 -11.06 -8.17
N HIS A 49 6.25 -10.74 -7.16
CA HIS A 49 6.02 -11.65 -6.06
C HIS A 49 5.31 -12.90 -6.56
N THR A 50 5.80 -14.05 -6.17
CA THR A 50 5.13 -15.34 -6.30
C THR A 50 3.90 -15.38 -5.40
N ASP A 51 2.95 -16.27 -5.72
CA ASP A 51 1.76 -16.44 -4.90
C ASP A 51 2.10 -17.00 -3.50
N ALA A 52 3.19 -17.76 -3.38
CA ALA A 52 3.71 -18.23 -2.10
C ALA A 52 4.25 -17.09 -1.22
N GLU A 53 4.98 -16.14 -1.80
CA GLU A 53 5.44 -14.94 -1.07
C GLU A 53 4.27 -14.08 -0.61
N ILE A 54 3.24 -13.92 -1.44
CA ILE A 54 2.00 -13.20 -1.07
C ILE A 54 1.27 -13.93 0.05
N ALA A 55 1.11 -15.25 -0.03
CA ALA A 55 0.43 -16.02 1.01
C ALA A 55 1.17 -15.95 2.35
N ALA A 56 2.51 -16.05 2.34
CA ALA A 56 3.33 -15.92 3.54
C ALA A 56 3.21 -14.51 4.17
N ALA A 57 3.23 -13.49 3.33
CA ALA A 57 3.05 -12.09 3.71
C ALA A 57 1.67 -11.83 4.33
N GLN A 58 0.60 -12.39 3.76
CA GLN A 58 -0.74 -12.31 4.31
C GLN A 58 -0.87 -13.06 5.64
N ALA A 59 -0.30 -14.27 5.73
CA ALA A 59 -0.32 -15.06 6.95
C ALA A 59 0.38 -14.32 8.11
N PHE A 60 1.52 -13.66 7.85
CA PHE A 60 2.18 -12.81 8.82
C PHE A 60 1.26 -11.69 9.32
N LEU A 61 0.68 -10.91 8.40
CA LEU A 61 -0.15 -9.76 8.78
C LEU A 61 -1.41 -10.17 9.56
N LEU A 62 -2.06 -11.27 9.14
CA LEU A 62 -3.20 -11.84 9.86
C LEU A 62 -2.81 -12.31 11.27
N GLY A 63 -1.59 -12.85 11.44
CA GLY A 63 -1.02 -13.16 12.74
C GLY A 63 -0.84 -11.94 13.63
N GLU A 64 -0.34 -10.83 13.09
CA GLU A 64 -0.18 -9.56 13.82
C GLU A 64 -1.53 -8.99 14.29
N ILE A 65 -2.57 -9.09 13.45
CA ILE A 65 -3.95 -8.69 13.79
C ILE A 65 -4.51 -9.58 14.90
N ALA A 66 -4.40 -10.90 14.74
CA ALA A 66 -4.91 -11.87 15.72
C ALA A 66 -4.20 -11.74 17.08
N ALA A 67 -2.91 -11.40 17.08
CA ALA A 67 -2.14 -11.13 18.30
C ALA A 67 -2.41 -9.73 18.91
N GLY A 68 -3.17 -8.88 18.24
CA GLY A 68 -3.42 -7.50 18.65
C GLY A 68 -2.19 -6.58 18.56
N THR A 69 -1.12 -7.02 17.91
CA THR A 69 0.09 -6.20 17.69
C THR A 69 -0.17 -5.15 16.61
N LEU A 70 -0.89 -5.55 15.56
CA LEU A 70 -1.50 -4.64 14.60
C LEU A 70 -2.97 -4.42 15.03
N ALA A 71 -3.19 -3.38 15.80
CA ALA A 71 -4.47 -3.10 16.47
C ALA A 71 -5.53 -2.49 15.53
N LEU A 72 -5.86 -3.18 14.44
CA LEU A 72 -6.97 -2.83 13.56
C LEU A 72 -8.27 -3.42 14.13
N ALA A 73 -9.30 -2.60 14.31
CA ALA A 73 -10.58 -3.04 14.84
C ALA A 73 -11.74 -2.50 14.01
N HIS A 74 -12.46 -3.40 13.32
CA HIS A 74 -13.56 -3.02 12.43
C HIS A 74 -13.13 -2.10 11.27
N GLU A 75 -11.91 -2.27 10.77
CA GLU A 75 -11.32 -1.39 9.77
C GLU A 75 -11.33 -2.01 8.37
N VAL A 76 -11.51 -1.14 7.38
CA VAL A 76 -11.39 -1.48 5.97
C VAL A 76 -10.26 -0.67 5.35
N GLY A 77 -9.51 -1.28 4.45
CA GLY A 77 -8.34 -0.63 3.87
C GLY A 77 -7.65 -1.46 2.80
N PHE A 78 -6.35 -1.26 2.68
CA PHE A 78 -5.53 -1.94 1.70
C PHE A 78 -4.08 -2.09 2.18
N VAL A 79 -3.40 -3.10 1.64
CA VAL A 79 -1.97 -3.34 1.84
C VAL A 79 -1.26 -3.22 0.50
N VAL A 80 -0.14 -2.49 0.47
CA VAL A 80 0.78 -2.54 -0.65
C VAL A 80 2.04 -3.29 -0.24
N GLN A 81 2.24 -4.48 -0.80
CA GLN A 81 3.47 -5.26 -0.70
C GLN A 81 4.42 -4.83 -1.83
N HIS A 82 5.38 -3.98 -1.49
CA HIS A 82 6.26 -3.30 -2.44
C HIS A 82 7.65 -3.92 -2.47
N ARG A 83 7.98 -4.58 -3.59
CA ARG A 83 9.34 -5.10 -3.85
C ARG A 83 10.25 -3.93 -4.22
N ILE A 84 11.22 -3.65 -3.35
CA ILE A 84 12.35 -2.78 -3.66
C ILE A 84 13.63 -3.61 -3.81
N ALA A 85 14.78 -2.94 -3.94
CA ALA A 85 16.04 -3.61 -4.27
C ALA A 85 16.35 -4.78 -3.30
N THR A 86 16.22 -4.53 -2.00
CA THR A 86 16.74 -5.39 -0.92
C THR A 86 15.68 -5.92 0.04
N MET A 87 14.43 -5.47 -0.06
CA MET A 87 13.36 -5.82 0.87
C MET A 87 11.99 -5.70 0.23
N ASP A 88 11.00 -6.27 0.90
CA ASP A 88 9.59 -5.92 0.72
C ASP A 88 9.19 -4.90 1.79
N VAL A 89 8.52 -3.83 1.35
CA VAL A 89 7.92 -2.82 2.22
C VAL A 89 6.42 -3.01 2.20
N PHE A 90 5.81 -3.03 3.37
CA PHE A 90 4.38 -3.21 3.55
C PHE A 90 3.79 -1.90 4.02
N TYR A 91 2.98 -1.30 3.17
CA TYR A 91 2.15 -0.15 3.51
C TYR A 91 0.78 -0.68 3.92
N VAL A 92 0.53 -0.80 5.22
CA VAL A 92 -0.76 -1.26 5.77
C VAL A 92 -1.60 -0.03 6.04
N CYS A 93 -2.54 0.25 5.14
CA CYS A 93 -3.33 1.45 5.17
C CYS A 93 -4.78 1.12 5.54
N SER A 94 -5.32 1.80 6.54
CA SER A 94 -6.73 1.66 6.96
C SER A 94 -7.44 3.00 6.99
N TRP A 95 -8.72 2.98 6.62
CA TRP A 95 -9.57 4.17 6.73
C TRP A 95 -10.01 4.33 8.19
N ASN A 96 -9.58 5.42 8.82
CA ASN A 96 -10.01 5.80 10.16
C ASN A 96 -11.10 6.88 10.08
N GLY A 97 -12.22 6.61 10.74
CA GLY A 97 -13.39 7.49 10.68
C GLY A 97 -13.91 7.63 9.24
N ASN A 98 -13.96 8.88 8.75
CA ASN A 98 -14.59 9.17 7.47
C ASN A 98 -13.59 9.34 6.32
N ASN A 99 -12.48 10.03 6.55
CA ASN A 99 -11.67 10.58 5.47
C ASN A 99 -10.16 10.55 5.75
N GLU A 100 -9.73 9.91 6.83
CA GLU A 100 -8.33 9.82 7.20
C GLU A 100 -7.79 8.44 6.86
N LEU A 101 -6.63 8.41 6.19
CA LEU A 101 -5.87 7.19 5.97
C LEU A 101 -4.82 7.09 7.07
N TRP A 102 -4.89 6.01 7.84
CA TRP A 102 -3.89 5.66 8.84
C TRP A 102 -2.96 4.59 8.28
N GLU A 103 -1.71 4.60 8.71
CA GLU A 103 -0.67 3.78 8.08
C GLU A 103 0.26 3.14 9.10
N THR A 104 0.44 1.83 8.97
CA THR A 104 1.51 1.08 9.62
C THR A 104 2.46 0.53 8.57
N HIS A 105 3.76 0.59 8.85
CA HIS A 105 4.78 0.05 7.96
C HIS A 105 5.39 -1.22 8.53
N TYR A 106 5.55 -2.25 7.69
CA TYR A 106 6.48 -3.35 7.95
C TYR A 106 7.56 -3.41 6.89
N PHE A 107 8.75 -3.83 7.30
CA PHE A 107 9.90 -4.06 6.43
C PHE A 107 10.30 -5.53 6.50
N HIS A 108 10.54 -6.14 5.34
CA HIS A 108 10.93 -7.52 5.22
C HIS A 108 12.18 -7.64 4.35
N PRO A 109 13.39 -7.59 4.93
CA PRO A 109 14.63 -7.83 4.20
C PRO A 109 14.63 -9.19 3.53
N LEU A 110 14.99 -9.24 2.25
CA LEU A 110 14.92 -10.47 1.44
C LEU A 110 15.91 -11.55 1.90
N ASP A 111 16.91 -11.19 2.70
CA ASP A 111 17.96 -12.06 3.22
C ASP A 111 17.70 -12.57 4.66
N SER A 112 16.86 -11.87 5.44
CA SER A 112 16.64 -12.18 6.85
C SER A 112 15.40 -13.03 7.10
N GLY A 113 14.41 -12.96 6.21
CA GLY A 113 13.12 -13.62 6.37
C GLY A 113 12.27 -13.08 7.52
N ARG A 114 12.69 -11.98 8.19
CA ARG A 114 11.98 -11.39 9.33
C ARG A 114 11.19 -10.17 8.91
N PHE A 115 10.05 -9.96 9.56
CA PHE A 115 9.26 -8.73 9.44
C PHE A 115 9.58 -7.79 10.60
N GLU A 116 9.78 -6.52 10.29
CA GLU A 116 10.14 -5.49 11.26
C GLU A 116 9.18 -4.31 11.14
N VAL A 117 8.54 -3.92 12.25
CA VAL A 117 7.67 -2.74 12.27
C VAL A 117 8.50 -1.47 12.09
N GLY A 118 8.04 -0.59 11.22
CA GLY A 118 8.67 0.70 10.96
C GLY A 118 8.62 1.61 12.19
N ARG A 119 9.77 2.21 12.52
CA ARG A 119 9.86 3.19 13.61
C ARG A 119 9.79 4.60 13.03
N HIS A 120 8.70 5.30 13.33
CA HIS A 120 8.49 6.66 12.83
C HIS A 120 9.27 7.66 13.68
N GLY A 121 10.20 8.38 13.06
CA GLY A 121 10.86 9.55 13.65
C GLY A 121 10.12 10.85 13.30
N THR A 122 10.79 12.00 13.40
CA THR A 122 10.24 13.30 12.97
C THR A 122 10.01 13.39 11.45
N LYS A 123 10.74 12.57 10.69
CA LYS A 123 10.53 12.33 9.26
C LYS A 123 10.53 10.84 9.03
N PHE A 124 9.61 10.37 8.22
CA PHE A 124 9.51 8.97 7.84
C PHE A 124 9.08 8.89 6.38
N PRO A 125 9.68 8.00 5.56
CA PRO A 125 9.23 7.80 4.19
C PRO A 125 7.80 7.24 4.21
N THR A 126 6.89 7.91 3.52
CA THR A 126 5.53 7.40 3.27
C THR A 126 5.53 6.72 1.90
N PHE A 127 4.73 7.19 0.97
CA PHE A 127 4.56 6.62 -0.35
C PHE A 127 5.59 7.13 -1.36
N CYS A 128 6.21 6.21 -2.09
CA CYS A 128 6.90 6.56 -3.34
C CYS A 128 5.89 6.74 -4.49
N VAL A 129 6.33 7.30 -5.61
CA VAL A 129 5.46 7.62 -6.77
C VAL A 129 4.67 6.41 -7.30
N TRP A 130 5.23 5.20 -7.23
CA TRP A 130 4.51 3.98 -7.62
C TRP A 130 3.39 3.60 -6.65
N VAL A 131 3.63 3.77 -5.34
CA VAL A 131 2.62 3.48 -4.31
C VAL A 131 1.52 4.56 -4.35
N LEU A 132 1.88 5.81 -4.65
CA LEU A 132 0.92 6.90 -4.81
C LEU A 132 -0.14 6.63 -5.89
N ALA A 133 0.16 5.85 -6.92
CA ALA A 133 -0.85 5.45 -7.91
C ALA A 133 -1.95 4.56 -7.30
N ILE A 134 -1.58 3.62 -6.41
CA ILE A 134 -2.52 2.77 -5.68
C ILE A 134 -3.31 3.63 -4.67
N VAL A 135 -2.62 4.48 -3.90
CA VAL A 135 -3.26 5.39 -2.92
C VAL A 135 -4.24 6.33 -3.61
N HIS A 136 -3.91 6.83 -4.80
CA HIS A 136 -4.80 7.67 -5.59
C HIS A 136 -6.07 6.90 -6.01
N HIS A 137 -5.92 5.68 -6.51
CA HIS A 137 -7.04 4.81 -6.85
C HIS A 137 -7.95 4.55 -5.65
N GLU A 138 -7.37 4.16 -4.51
CA GLU A 138 -8.12 3.88 -3.27
C GLU A 138 -8.79 5.13 -2.72
N THR A 139 -8.16 6.29 -2.81
CA THR A 139 -8.77 7.58 -2.42
C THR A 139 -10.00 7.87 -3.27
N ALA A 140 -9.94 7.61 -4.58
CA ALA A 140 -11.08 7.79 -5.49
C ALA A 140 -12.20 6.77 -5.18
N ALA A 141 -11.85 5.50 -4.94
CA ALA A 141 -12.81 4.45 -4.59
C ALA A 141 -13.50 4.74 -3.25
N TRP A 142 -12.74 5.14 -2.23
CA TRP A 142 -13.27 5.54 -0.93
C TRP A 142 -14.17 6.77 -1.04
N SER A 143 -13.79 7.77 -1.83
CA SER A 143 -14.65 8.95 -2.08
C SER A 143 -15.99 8.57 -2.72
N ARG A 144 -16.01 7.61 -3.66
CA ARG A 144 -17.26 7.06 -4.21
C ARG A 144 -18.07 6.34 -3.13
N TYR A 145 -17.43 5.56 -2.27
CA TYR A 145 -18.10 4.91 -1.16
C TYR A 145 -18.73 5.92 -0.18
N LEU A 146 -18.00 6.95 0.25
CA LEU A 146 -18.49 7.97 1.17
C LEU A 146 -19.70 8.75 0.64
N THR A 147 -19.79 8.91 -0.69
CA THR A 147 -20.89 9.61 -1.38
C THR A 147 -22.04 8.68 -1.81
N SER A 148 -21.93 7.38 -1.54
CA SER A 148 -22.96 6.38 -1.85
C SER A 148 -24.00 6.23 -0.73
N ALA A 149 -24.98 5.34 -0.94
CA ALA A 149 -25.92 4.89 0.10
C ALA A 149 -25.26 4.10 1.24
N ARG A 150 -24.00 3.66 1.07
CA ARG A 150 -23.21 2.89 2.05
C ARG A 150 -23.88 1.58 2.51
N ASP A 151 -24.74 1.03 1.65
CA ASP A 151 -25.40 -0.25 1.87
C ASP A 151 -24.46 -1.44 1.54
N SER A 152 -25.00 -2.66 1.53
CA SER A 152 -24.21 -3.85 1.17
C SER A 152 -23.66 -3.78 -0.26
N ALA A 153 -24.41 -3.24 -1.21
CA ALA A 153 -23.97 -3.12 -2.59
C ALA A 153 -22.82 -2.11 -2.74
N ALA A 154 -22.91 -0.96 -2.07
CA ALA A 154 -21.83 0.02 -2.05
C ALA A 154 -20.56 -0.51 -1.38
N ARG A 155 -20.70 -1.28 -0.29
CA ARG A 155 -19.55 -1.93 0.37
C ARG A 155 -18.89 -2.97 -0.54
N ALA A 156 -19.68 -3.82 -1.20
CA ALA A 156 -19.17 -4.78 -2.17
C ALA A 156 -18.47 -4.07 -3.34
N ALA A 157 -19.09 -3.02 -3.89
CA ALA A 157 -18.49 -2.23 -4.96
C ALA A 157 -17.14 -1.61 -4.55
N TYR A 158 -17.01 -1.09 -3.32
CA TYR A 158 -15.71 -0.64 -2.81
C TYR A 158 -14.71 -1.80 -2.72
N CYS A 159 -15.10 -2.94 -2.16
CA CYS A 159 -14.22 -4.09 -1.98
C CYS A 159 -13.69 -4.67 -3.31
N ASP A 160 -14.54 -4.69 -4.35
CA ASP A 160 -14.23 -5.23 -5.68
C ASP A 160 -13.41 -4.26 -6.55
N ASP A 161 -13.45 -2.97 -6.24
CA ASP A 161 -12.73 -1.93 -6.97
C ASP A 161 -11.24 -1.94 -6.61
N GLN A 162 -10.45 -2.63 -7.44
CA GLN A 162 -9.01 -2.79 -7.26
C GLN A 162 -8.23 -2.46 -8.52
N LEU A 163 -7.15 -1.68 -8.33
CA LEU A 163 -6.19 -1.37 -9.38
C LEU A 163 -5.43 -2.62 -9.83
N ASP A 164 -5.37 -2.83 -11.14
CA ASP A 164 -4.47 -3.79 -11.78
C ASP A 164 -3.87 -3.17 -13.05
N ALA A 165 -2.67 -2.60 -12.94
CA ALA A 165 -2.08 -1.76 -13.98
C ALA A 165 -0.56 -1.63 -13.85
N MET A 166 0.10 -1.22 -14.93
CA MET A 166 1.44 -0.62 -14.83
C MET A 166 1.29 0.80 -14.26
N VAL A 167 2.13 1.14 -13.28
CA VAL A 167 2.16 2.44 -12.60
C VAL A 167 3.57 2.99 -12.60
N GLY A 168 3.73 4.31 -12.59
CA GLY A 168 5.02 4.99 -12.77
C GLY A 168 5.10 5.67 -14.13
#